data_AF-A0A3D5Q128-F1
#
_entry.id   AF-A0A3D5Q128-F1
#
_cell.length_a   1.000
_cell.length_b   1.000
_cell.length_c   1.000
_cell.angle_alpha   90.00
_cell.angle_beta   90.00
_cell.angle_gamma   90.00
#
_symmetry.space_group_name_H-M   'P 1'
#
loop_
_entity.id
_entity.type
_entity.pdbx_description
1 polymer ?
#
loop_
_entity_poly.entity_id
_entity_poly.type
_entity_poly.pdbx_seq_one_letter_code
_entity_poly.pdbx_strand_id
1 'polypeptide(L)'
;MPSKILVSDTNIWIDLHHSNLLEKVFQLPYQFVTTDFVWQELRKPPGQHLEDLGLTIEILNGDETQELFALRQSLNNSLPGRCFLLLRRQ
;
A
#
# COMPACT_ATOMS: atom_id res chain seq x y z
N MET A 1 -17.38 -2.27 -8.10
CA MET A 1 -16.39 -1.38 -7.46
C MET A 1 -15.03 -2.05 -7.61
N PRO A 2 -13.96 -1.32 -7.97
CA PRO A 2 -12.63 -1.92 -8.07
C PRO A 2 -12.19 -2.46 -6.70
N SER A 3 -11.53 -3.62 -6.69
CA SER A 3 -10.99 -4.18 -5.45
C SER A 3 -9.84 -3.31 -4.94
N LYS A 4 -9.82 -3.00 -3.64
CA LYS A 4 -8.77 -2.20 -3.02
C LYS A 4 -7.59 -3.09 -2.61
N ILE A 5 -6.39 -2.72 -3.04
CA ILE A 5 -5.13 -3.37 -2.65
C ILE A 5 -4.38 -2.40 -1.74
N LEU A 6 -4.29 -2.74 -0.46
CA LEU A 6 -3.51 -2.00 0.53
C LEU A 6 -2.06 -2.47 0.50
N VAL A 7 -1.16 -1.56 0.15
CA VAL A 7 0.28 -1.76 0.24
C VAL A 7 0.77 -1.03 1.48
N SER A 8 1.17 -1.80 2.49
CA SER A 8 1.53 -1.30 3.83
C SER A 8 3.04 -1.27 4.12
N ASP A 9 3.86 -1.54 3.10
CA ASP A 9 5.31 -1.59 3.22
C ASP A 9 5.96 -0.73 2.14
N THR A 10 6.89 0.13 2.55
CA THR A 10 7.63 1.03 1.66
C THR A 10 8.46 0.27 0.63
N ASN A 11 8.96 -0.93 0.96
CA ASN A 11 9.82 -1.71 0.05
C ASN A 11 9.10 -2.11 -1.24
N ILE A 12 7.78 -2.36 -1.20
CA ILE A 12 7.01 -2.68 -2.40
C ILE A 12 7.01 -1.50 -3.38
N TRP A 13 6.80 -0.28 -2.87
CA TRP A 13 6.84 0.93 -3.69
C TRP A 13 8.24 1.21 -4.25
N ILE A 14 9.28 0.98 -3.43
CA ILE A 14 10.68 1.10 -3.83
C ILE A 14 11.00 0.12 -4.97
N ASP A 15 10.61 -1.15 -4.83
CA ASP A 15 10.89 -2.19 -5.82
C ASP A 15 10.15 -1.94 -7.14
N LEU A 16 8.88 -1.53 -7.08
CA LEU A 16 8.10 -1.17 -8.26
C LEU A 16 8.67 0.05 -8.99
N HIS A 17 9.20 1.01 -8.23
CA HIS A 17 9.88 2.18 -8.80
C HIS A 17 11.19 1.78 -9.49
N HIS A 18 12.05 1.00 -8.82
CA HIS A 18 13.33 0.56 -9.39
C HIS A 18 13.18 -0.37 -10.60
N SER A 19 12.06 -1.08 -10.71
CA SER A 19 11.75 -1.95 -11.84
C SER A 19 10.99 -1.25 -12.98
N ASN A 20 10.73 0.06 -12.87
CA ASN A 20 9.92 0.83 -13.82
C ASN A 20 8.53 0.19 -14.07
N LEU A 21 7.93 -0.37 -13.02
CA LEU A 21 6.63 -1.06 -13.08
C LEU A 21 5.47 -0.22 -12.53
N LEU A 22 5.74 0.91 -11.85
CA LEU A 22 4.70 1.75 -11.23
C LEU A 22 3.55 2.06 -12.20
N GLU A 23 3.83 2.69 -13.34
CA GLU A 23 2.81 3.06 -14.32
C GLU A 23 1.97 1.87 -14.79
N LYS A 24 2.61 0.70 -15.02
CA LYS A 24 1.92 -0.52 -15.45
C LYS A 24 1.04 -1.11 -14.35
N VAL A 25 1.48 -1.04 -13.10
CA VAL A 25 0.73 -1.52 -11.94
C VAL A 25 -0.52 -0.67 -11.74
N PHE A 26 -0.41 0.65 -11.86
CA PHE A 26 -1.56 1.56 -11.74
C PHE A 26 -2.56 1.48 -12.91
N GLN A 27 -2.19 0.85 -14.04
CA GLN A 27 -3.13 0.54 -15.13
C GLN A 27 -4.00 -0.70 -14.86
N LEU A 28 -3.68 -1.50 -13.84
CA LEU A 28 -4.49 -2.66 -13.47
C LEU A 28 -5.86 -2.21 -12.94
N PRO A 29 -6.91 -3.05 -13.04
CA PRO A 29 -8.27 -2.71 -12.61
C PRO A 29 -8.46 -2.77 -11.08
N TYR A 30 -7.47 -2.30 -10.33
CA TYR A 30 -7.42 -2.28 -8.88
C TYR A 30 -7.20 -0.86 -8.37
N GLN A 31 -7.78 -0.55 -7.22
CA GLN A 31 -7.47 0.69 -6.52
C GLN A 31 -6.34 0.41 -5.54
N PHE A 32 -5.16 0.96 -5.81
CA PHE A 32 -4.06 0.89 -4.86
C PHE A 32 -4.27 1.92 -3.75
N VAL A 33 -4.15 1.44 -2.52
CA VAL A 33 -4.19 2.26 -1.30
C VAL A 33 -2.91 2.04 -0.51
N THR A 34 -2.44 3.07 0.19
CA THR A 34 -1.38 2.94 1.20
C THR A 34 -1.82 3.65 2.47
N THR A 35 -1.10 3.41 3.56
CA THR A 35 -1.36 4.10 4.83
C THR A 35 -0.60 5.42 4.88
N ASP A 36 -1.14 6.38 5.62
CA ASP A 36 -0.50 7.67 5.88
C ASP A 36 0.93 7.53 6.44
N PHE A 37 1.17 6.58 7.35
CA PHE A 37 2.52 6.33 7.89
C PHE A 37 3.51 5.82 6.83
N VAL A 38 3.09 4.91 5.93
CA VAL A 38 3.94 4.42 4.83
C VAL A 38 4.23 5.55 3.87
N TRP A 39 3.22 6.35 3.54
CA TRP A 39 3.37 7.49 2.66
C TRP A 39 4.35 8.52 3.23
N GLN A 40 4.30 8.81 4.54
CA GLN A 40 5.23 9.71 5.22
C GLN A 40 6.66 9.14 5.31
N GLU A 41 6.80 7.83 5.51
CA GLU A 41 8.10 7.17 5.57
C GLU A 41 8.78 7.06 4.19
N LEU A 42 7.98 6.99 3.12
CA LEU A 42 8.46 6.78 1.77
C LEU A 42 9.22 8.00 1.23
N ARG A 43 10.55 7.88 1.13
CA ARG A 43 11.43 8.91 0.56
C ARG A 43 11.60 8.81 -0.95
N LYS A 44 11.61 7.58 -1.47
CA LYS A 44 11.79 7.26 -2.89
C LYS A 44 10.94 6.02 -3.22
N PRO A 45 10.08 6.04 -4.25
CA PRO A 45 9.67 7.21 -5.03
C PRO A 45 9.05 8.31 -4.14
N PRO A 46 9.02 9.58 -4.57
CA PRO A 46 8.29 10.61 -3.85
C PRO A 46 6.82 10.20 -3.71
N GLY A 47 6.23 10.32 -2.51
CA GLY A 47 4.81 10.00 -2.28
C GLY A 47 3.87 10.67 -3.28
N GLN A 48 4.14 11.94 -3.60
CA GLN A 48 3.39 12.71 -4.61
C GLN A 48 3.38 12.04 -5.98
N HIS A 49 4.48 11.43 -6.40
CA HIS A 49 4.55 10.74 -7.69
C HIS A 49 3.59 9.53 -7.73
N LEU A 50 3.42 8.84 -6.60
CA LEU A 50 2.47 7.74 -6.51
C LEU A 50 1.02 8.24 -6.51
N GLU A 51 0.74 9.36 -5.84
CA GLU A 51 -0.58 10.00 -5.86
C GLU A 51 -0.98 10.43 -7.28
N ASP A 52 -0.04 11.02 -8.03
CA ASP A 52 -0.25 11.43 -9.42
C ASP A 52 -0.58 10.22 -10.33
N LEU A 53 -0.10 9.02 -9.99
CA LEU A 53 -0.42 7.76 -10.67
C LEU A 53 -1.76 7.13 -10.21
N GLY A 54 -2.41 7.70 -9.18
CA GLY A 54 -3.70 7.25 -8.68
C GLY A 54 -3.66 6.53 -7.32
N LEU A 55 -2.55 6.61 -6.58
CA LEU A 55 -2.49 6.09 -5.21
C LEU A 55 -3.43 6.87 -4.29
N THR A 56 -4.23 6.14 -3.52
CA THR A 56 -5.06 6.72 -2.46
C THR A 56 -4.42 6.50 -1.09
N ILE A 57 -4.45 7.50 -0.22
CA ILE A 57 -3.93 7.39 1.15
C ILE A 57 -5.10 7.15 2.10
N GLU A 58 -5.05 6.06 2.85
CA GLU A 58 -6.00 5.75 3.91
C GLU A 58 -5.38 6.17 5.25
N ILE A 59 -6.12 6.97 6.01
CA ILE A 59 -5.73 7.40 7.36
C ILE A 59 -6.21 6.33 8.31
N LEU A 60 -5.27 5.61 8.94
CA LEU A 60 -5.61 4.63 9.95
C LEU A 60 -5.66 5.31 11.32
N ASN A 61 -6.67 4.98 12.11
CA ASN A 61 -6.69 5.37 13.52
C ASN A 61 -5.74 4.47 14.36
N GLY A 62 -5.56 4.81 15.64
CA GLY A 62 -4.63 4.10 16.52
C GLY A 62 -4.95 2.60 16.66
N ASP A 63 -6.23 2.24 16.71
CA ASP A 63 -6.69 0.86 16.86
C ASP A 63 -6.45 0.07 15.56
N GLU A 64 -6.83 0.62 14.40
CA GLU A 64 -6.60 0.02 13.08
C GLU A 64 -5.11 -0.14 12.78
N THR A 65 -4.28 0.82 13.21
CA THR A 65 -2.82 0.74 13.09
C THR A 65 -2.29 -0.45 13.90
N GLN A 66 -2.75 -0.61 15.14
CA GLN A 66 -2.33 -1.71 16.00
C GLN A 66 -2.74 -3.09 15.45
N GLU A 67 -3.96 -3.20 14.91
CA GLU A 67 -4.41 -4.43 14.23
C GLU A 67 -3.55 -4.76 13.01
N LEU A 68 -3.25 -3.76 12.19
CA LEU A 68 -2.41 -3.94 11.00
C LEU A 68 -0.98 -4.36 11.37
N PHE A 69 -0.40 -3.77 12.43
CA PHE A 69 0.90 -4.19 12.95
C PHE A 69 0.88 -5.63 13.48
N ALA A 70 -0.16 -6.02 14.24
CA ALA A 70 -0.32 -7.38 14.75
C ALA A 70 -0.45 -8.40 13.60
N LEU A 71 -1.24 -8.06 12.57
CA LEU A 71 -1.43 -8.89 11.40
C LEU A 71 -0.12 -9.06 10.62
N ARG A 72 0.63 -7.98 10.41
CA ARG A 72 1.96 -8.02 9.76
C ARG A 72 2.94 -8.91 10.51
N GLN A 73 2.94 -8.85 11.84
CA GLN A 73 3.76 -9.75 12.68
C GLN A 73 3.35 -11.21 12.51
N SER A 74 2.05 -11.52 12.52
CA SER A 74 1.58 -12.90 12.35
C SER A 74 1.89 -13.52 10.98
N LEU A 75 2.04 -12.69 9.94
CA LEU A 75 2.31 -13.11 8.56
C LEU A 75 3.82 -13.14 8.23
N ASN A 76 4.67 -13.01 9.26
CA ASN A 76 6.13 -13.20 9.19
C ASN A 76 6.84 -12.34 8.11
N ASN A 77 6.33 -11.14 7.80
CA ASN A 77 6.83 -10.27 6.72
C ASN A 77 6.91 -10.98 5.35
N SER A 78 6.02 -11.94 5.08
CA SER A 78 5.88 -12.50 3.72
C SER A 78 5.28 -11.45 2.77
N LEU A 79 5.52 -11.56 1.45
CA LEU A 79 4.94 -10.65 0.44
C LEU A 79 3.42 -10.46 0.59
N PRO A 80 2.60 -11.51 0.86
CA PRO A 80 1.17 -11.36 1.14
C PRO A 80 0.86 -10.60 2.43
N GLY A 81 1.76 -10.62 3.42
CA GLY A 81 1.63 -9.82 4.64
C GLY A 81 2.04 -8.35 4.48
N ARG A 82 2.64 -7.97 3.34
CA ARG A 82 2.95 -6.57 2.99
C ARG A 82 1.84 -5.94 2.14
N CYS A 83 1.17 -6.75 1.33
CA CYS A 83 0.06 -6.37 0.47
C CYS A 83 -1.24 -7.03 0.94
N PHE A 84 -2.11 -6.25 1.57
CA PHE A 84 -3.42 -6.71 2.03
C PHE A 84 -4.50 -6.42 0.99
N LEU A 85 -5.29 -7.42 0.63
CA LEU A 85 -6.51 -7.20 -0.15
C LEU A 85 -7.63 -6.78 0.81
N LEU A 86 -7.95 -5.49 0.83
CA LEU A 86 -9.09 -4.98 1.59
C LEU A 86 -10.36 -5.11 0.74
N LEU A 87 -11.03 -6.24 0.88
CA LEU A 87 -12.43 -6.33 0.47
C LEU A 87 -13.25 -5.66 1.57
N ARG A 88 -13.66 -4.39 1.38
CA ARG A 88 -14.72 -3.84 2.22
C ARG A 88 -15.97 -4.68 1.98
N ARG A 89 -16.27 -5.60 2.90
CA ARG A 89 -17.57 -6.23 2.98
C ARG A 89 -18.57 -5.12 3.30
N GLN A 90 -19.54 -4.95 2.41
CA GLN A 90 -20.76 -4.20 2.72
C GLN A 90 -21.48 -4.87 3.89
#